data_AF-A0AAD0HB67-F1
#
_entry.id   AF-A0AAD0HB67-F1
#
_cell.length_a   1.000
_cell.length_b   1.000
_cell.length_c   1.000
_cell.angle_alpha   90.00
_cell.angle_beta   90.00
_cell.angle_gamma   90.00
#
_symmetry.space_group_name_H-M   'P 1'
#
loop_
_entity.id
_entity.type
_entity.pdbx_description
1 polymer ?
#
loop_
_entity_poly.entity_id
_entity_poly.type
_entity_poly.pdbx_seq_one_letter_code
_entity_poly.pdbx_strand_id
1 'polypeptide(L)'
;MAKGLEKFNELVESFANLPTIGKKTAIRLAYHLCINNQIDGMKLAHNIENAIRFIKPCEQCGALSENELCEICSDEERSKNILCIVESPKDILTLEESQSYNGLYFVLDELNEEKLEKLKQILLKLNISELIFALTHSINSDATIFFIEDKFKDLNLTFSKIAQGIPSGVNLENVDLISLNKAMNFRTKI
;
A
#
# COMPACT_ATOMS: atom_id res chain seq x y z
N MET A 1 -27.52 20.62 -15.09
CA MET A 1 -27.12 21.33 -13.85
C MET A 1 -27.78 22.69 -13.84
N ALA A 2 -27.90 23.34 -12.67
CA ALA A 2 -28.51 24.66 -12.57
C ALA A 2 -27.70 25.70 -13.36
N LYS A 3 -28.38 26.48 -14.22
CA LYS A 3 -27.76 27.59 -14.98
C LYS A 3 -27.34 28.69 -14.00
N GLY A 4 -26.14 29.25 -14.17
CA GLY A 4 -25.61 30.34 -13.33
C GLY A 4 -24.80 29.92 -12.09
N LEU A 5 -24.54 28.61 -11.88
CA LEU A 5 -23.76 28.08 -10.76
C LEU A 5 -22.49 27.35 -11.24
N GLU A 6 -21.73 27.96 -12.15
CA GLU A 6 -20.58 27.31 -12.80
C GLU A 6 -19.53 26.81 -11.80
N LYS A 7 -19.12 27.63 -10.84
CA LYS A 7 -18.11 27.25 -9.83
C LYS A 7 -18.55 26.11 -8.91
N PHE A 8 -19.84 26.08 -8.57
CA PHE A 8 -20.40 24.97 -7.80
C PHE A 8 -20.41 23.67 -8.64
N ASN A 9 -20.78 23.76 -9.91
CA ASN A 9 -20.81 22.61 -10.80
C ASN A 9 -19.41 22.04 -11.05
N GLU A 10 -18.39 22.89 -11.24
CA GLU A 10 -16.99 22.48 -11.36
C GLU A 10 -16.52 21.70 -10.11
N LEU A 11 -16.86 22.17 -8.91
CA LEU A 11 -16.52 21.48 -7.66
C LEU A 11 -17.25 20.12 -7.54
N VAL A 12 -18.52 20.05 -7.94
CA VAL A 12 -19.30 18.80 -7.96
C VAL A 12 -18.69 17.79 -8.92
N GLU A 13 -18.29 18.21 -10.12
CA GLU A 13 -17.62 17.35 -11.09
C GLU A 13 -16.27 16.86 -10.55
N SER A 14 -15.48 17.74 -9.94
CA SER A 14 -14.21 17.39 -9.31
C SER A 14 -14.38 16.29 -8.25
N PHE A 15 -15.39 16.41 -7.38
CA PHE A 15 -15.67 15.35 -6.40
C PHE A 15 -16.20 14.07 -7.03
N ALA A 16 -17.03 14.16 -8.07
CA ALA A 16 -17.60 13.00 -8.75
C ALA A 16 -16.57 12.18 -9.53
N ASN A 17 -15.41 12.77 -9.85
CA ASN A 17 -14.29 12.08 -10.48
C ASN A 17 -13.46 11.24 -9.49
N LEU A 18 -13.65 11.41 -8.17
CA LEU A 18 -12.97 10.60 -7.17
C LEU A 18 -13.57 9.19 -7.10
N PRO A 19 -12.74 8.14 -6.86
CA PRO A 19 -13.23 6.78 -6.77
C PRO A 19 -14.29 6.67 -5.67
N THR A 20 -15.36 5.91 -5.93
CA THR A 20 -16.50 5.65 -5.01
C THR A 20 -17.45 6.84 -4.75
N ILE A 21 -17.17 8.05 -5.25
CA ILE A 21 -18.03 9.23 -5.03
C ILE A 21 -18.97 9.45 -6.22
N GLY A 22 -20.24 9.06 -6.04
CA GLY A 22 -21.28 9.35 -7.02
C GLY A 22 -21.76 10.81 -7.00
N LYS A 23 -22.40 11.25 -8.10
CA LYS A 23 -22.90 12.63 -8.30
C LYS A 23 -23.75 13.17 -7.14
N LYS A 24 -24.62 12.34 -6.53
CA LYS A 24 -25.45 12.77 -5.39
C LYS A 24 -24.59 13.09 -4.16
N THR A 25 -23.59 12.25 -3.86
CA THR A 25 -22.64 12.47 -2.77
C THR A 25 -21.77 13.69 -3.05
N ALA A 26 -21.30 13.87 -4.28
CA ALA A 26 -20.53 15.03 -4.70
C ALA A 26 -21.28 16.36 -4.48
N ILE A 27 -22.56 16.43 -4.86
CA ILE A 27 -23.42 17.61 -4.60
C ILE A 27 -23.50 17.90 -3.09
N ARG A 28 -23.68 16.87 -2.27
CA ARG A 28 -23.76 17.01 -0.81
C ARG A 28 -22.45 17.54 -0.22
N LEU A 29 -21.31 17.02 -0.66
CA LEU A 29 -19.99 17.49 -0.22
C LEU A 29 -19.74 18.94 -0.64
N ALA A 30 -19.98 19.27 -1.92
CA ALA A 30 -19.81 20.64 -2.43
C ALA A 30 -20.72 21.63 -1.68
N TYR A 31 -21.99 21.28 -1.45
CA TYR A 31 -22.90 22.14 -0.69
C TYR A 31 -22.45 22.36 0.75
N HIS A 32 -21.99 21.29 1.42
CA HIS A 32 -21.48 21.38 2.79
C HIS A 32 -20.29 22.35 2.89
N LEU A 33 -19.30 22.23 1.99
CA LEU A 33 -18.11 23.08 2.04
C LEU A 33 -18.37 24.52 1.60
N CYS A 34 -19.29 24.76 0.65
CA CYS A 34 -19.59 26.12 0.20
C CYS A 34 -20.54 26.90 1.12
N ILE A 35 -21.48 26.21 1.77
CA ILE A 35 -22.59 26.86 2.50
C ILE A 35 -22.51 26.59 4.00
N ASN A 36 -22.33 25.34 4.41
CA ASN A 36 -22.43 24.97 5.82
C ASN A 36 -21.13 25.23 6.59
N ASN A 37 -19.97 25.04 5.95
CA ASN A 37 -18.67 25.22 6.59
C ASN A 37 -17.57 25.63 5.60
N GLN A 38 -17.51 26.93 5.31
CA GLN A 38 -16.53 27.52 4.39
C GLN A 38 -15.08 27.44 4.90
N ILE A 39 -14.90 27.47 6.22
CA ILE A 39 -13.57 27.36 6.85
C ILE A 39 -12.96 25.99 6.55
N ASP A 40 -13.74 24.92 6.75
CA ASP A 40 -13.31 23.57 6.40
C ASP A 40 -13.09 23.40 4.90
N GLY A 41 -13.90 24.08 4.06
CA GLY A 41 -13.69 24.12 2.61
C GLY A 41 -12.32 24.66 2.22
N MET A 42 -11.94 25.82 2.77
CA MET A 42 -10.63 26.43 2.51
C MET A 42 -9.48 25.61 3.09
N LYS A 43 -9.66 25.06 4.29
CA LYS A 43 -8.67 24.18 4.93
C LYS A 43 -8.44 22.91 4.10
N LEU A 44 -9.51 22.30 3.60
CA LEU A 44 -9.42 21.11 2.75
C LEU A 44 -8.69 21.42 1.43
N ALA A 45 -9.02 22.53 0.77
CA ALA A 45 -8.35 22.95 -0.45
C ALA A 45 -6.84 23.12 -0.23
N HIS A 46 -6.44 23.80 0.86
CA HIS A 46 -5.04 23.98 1.23
C HIS A 46 -4.34 22.65 1.52
N ASN A 47 -4.99 21.74 2.26
CA ASN A 47 -4.42 20.42 2.57
C ASN A 47 -4.25 19.56 1.32
N ILE A 48 -5.18 19.60 0.37
CA ILE A 48 -5.07 18.89 -0.91
C ILE A 48 -3.86 19.42 -1.69
N GLU A 49 -3.73 20.74 -1.81
CA GLU A 49 -2.61 21.38 -2.51
C GLU A 49 -1.26 20.99 -1.89
N ASN A 50 -1.14 21.11 -0.56
CA ASN A 50 0.09 20.75 0.16
C ASN A 50 0.41 19.25 -0.02
N ALA A 51 -0.57 18.36 0.17
CA ALA A 51 -0.35 16.93 0.04
C ALA A 51 0.16 16.55 -1.36
N ILE A 52 -0.44 17.11 -2.43
CA ILE A 52 0.00 16.87 -3.81
C ILE A 52 1.42 17.38 -4.05
N ARG A 53 1.80 18.50 -3.41
CA ARG A 53 3.10 19.13 -3.60
C ARG A 53 4.24 18.41 -2.88
N PHE A 54 3.99 17.95 -1.66
CA PHE A 54 5.02 17.48 -0.75
C PHE A 54 5.11 15.96 -0.63
N ILE A 55 3.99 15.23 -0.78
CA ILE A 55 4.01 13.77 -0.70
C ILE A 55 4.62 13.19 -1.98
N LYS A 56 5.69 12.43 -1.83
CA LYS A 56 6.41 11.74 -2.89
C LYS A 56 6.78 10.31 -2.48
N PRO A 57 7.09 9.42 -3.44
CA PRO A 57 7.66 8.12 -3.12
C PRO A 57 9.06 8.26 -2.51
N CYS A 58 9.31 7.54 -1.41
CA CYS A 58 10.61 7.40 -0.78
C CYS A 58 11.65 6.86 -1.77
N GLU A 59 12.83 7.48 -1.80
CA GLU A 59 13.91 7.10 -2.70
C GLU A 59 14.46 5.70 -2.44
N GLN A 60 14.29 5.15 -1.23
CA GLN A 60 14.73 3.80 -0.90
C GLN A 60 13.63 2.77 -1.16
N CYS A 61 12.49 2.88 -0.47
CA CYS A 61 11.47 1.83 -0.47
C CYS A 61 10.24 2.12 -1.33
N GLY A 62 10.03 3.35 -1.81
CA GLY A 62 8.82 3.74 -2.54
C GLY A 62 7.58 3.98 -1.67
N ALA A 63 7.68 3.93 -0.34
CA ALA A 63 6.61 4.35 0.58
C ALA A 63 6.26 5.84 0.40
N LEU A 64 5.10 6.27 0.91
CA LEU A 64 4.78 7.71 0.97
C LEU A 64 5.75 8.42 1.92
N SER A 65 6.24 9.59 1.51
CA SER A 65 7.18 10.40 2.27
C SER A 65 7.05 11.88 1.92
N GLU A 66 7.28 12.76 2.90
CA GLU A 66 7.46 14.20 2.65
C GLU A 66 8.95 14.58 2.47
N ASN A 67 9.86 13.66 2.80
CA ASN A 67 11.31 13.79 2.66
C ASN A 67 11.85 12.80 1.62
N GLU A 68 13.15 12.87 1.29
CA GLU A 68 13.82 11.91 0.40
C GLU A 68 13.69 10.47 0.91
N LEU A 69 13.84 10.27 2.22
CA LEU A 69 13.60 9.00 2.91
C LEU A 69 12.36 9.09 3.79
N CYS A 70 11.53 8.04 3.78
CA CYS A 70 10.40 7.94 4.70
C CYS A 70 10.90 7.62 6.12
N GLU A 71 10.03 7.89 7.11
CA GLU A 71 10.32 7.67 8.52
C GLU A 71 10.80 6.24 8.81
N ILE A 72 10.19 5.23 8.17
CA ILE A 72 10.57 3.81 8.33
C ILE A 72 11.99 3.53 7.84
N CYS A 73 12.43 4.16 6.75
CA CYS A 73 13.78 3.95 6.22
C CYS A 73 14.85 4.70 7.01
N SER A 74 14.50 5.85 7.60
CA SER A 74 15.40 6.64 8.45
C SER A 74 15.49 6.13 9.89
N ASP A 75 14.52 5.33 10.33
CA ASP A 75 14.45 4.80 11.68
C ASP A 75 15.59 3.79 11.96
N GLU A 76 16.38 4.06 13.00
CA GLU A 76 17.51 3.22 13.41
C GLU A 76 17.08 2.05 14.30
N GLU A 77 15.90 2.10 14.91
CA GLU A 77 15.35 1.03 15.76
C GLU A 77 14.74 -0.12 14.94
N ARG A 78 14.52 0.11 13.64
CA ARG A 78 14.00 -0.89 12.70
C ARG A 78 15.03 -1.98 12.39
N SER A 79 14.54 -3.19 12.23
CA SER A 79 15.35 -4.34 11.83
C SER A 79 15.74 -4.25 10.36
N LYS A 80 16.94 -3.74 10.10
CA LYS A 80 17.47 -3.55 8.73
C LYS A 80 17.83 -4.83 7.99
N ASN A 81 17.76 -6.01 8.63
CA ASN A 81 18.09 -7.30 8.05
C ASN A 81 16.89 -8.04 7.42
N ILE A 82 15.68 -7.50 7.57
CA ILE A 82 14.45 -8.09 7.03
C ILE A 82 13.74 -7.05 6.16
N LEU A 83 13.31 -7.47 4.96
CA LEU A 83 12.67 -6.61 3.98
C LEU A 83 11.34 -7.21 3.53
N CYS A 84 10.26 -6.43 3.59
CA CYS A 84 8.93 -6.82 3.16
C CYS A 84 8.56 -6.17 1.82
N ILE A 85 8.34 -7.00 0.80
CA ILE A 85 7.84 -6.57 -0.51
C ILE A 85 6.33 -6.41 -0.45
N VAL A 86 5.84 -5.25 -0.88
CA VAL A 86 4.41 -4.89 -0.96
C VAL A 86 4.04 -4.38 -2.35
N GLU A 87 2.77 -4.46 -2.74
CA GLU A 87 2.31 -4.02 -4.07
C GLU A 87 2.22 -2.49 -4.18
N SER A 88 1.79 -1.84 -3.11
CA SER A 88 1.55 -0.40 -3.12
C SER A 88 1.98 0.28 -1.81
N PRO A 89 2.18 1.61 -1.81
CA PRO A 89 2.46 2.34 -0.57
C PRO A 89 1.33 2.26 0.46
N LYS A 90 0.09 1.96 0.02
CA LYS A 90 -1.08 1.83 0.92
C LYS A 90 -1.01 0.58 1.77
N ASP A 91 -0.39 -0.48 1.25
CA ASP A 91 -0.24 -1.74 1.97
C ASP A 91 0.71 -1.55 3.17
N ILE A 92 1.72 -0.67 3.02
CA ILE A 92 2.61 -0.29 4.12
C ILE A 92 1.80 0.37 5.25
N LEU A 93 0.91 1.31 4.94
CA LEU A 93 0.05 1.95 5.95
C LEU A 93 -0.76 0.92 6.72
N THR A 94 -1.32 -0.06 6.01
CA THR A 94 -2.15 -1.12 6.61
C THR A 94 -1.31 -2.06 7.51
N LEU A 95 -0.08 -2.40 7.09
CA LEU A 95 0.83 -3.25 7.87
C LEU A 95 1.42 -2.52 9.09
N GLU A 96 1.62 -1.22 9.00
CA GLU A 96 2.05 -0.39 10.13
C GLU A 96 0.92 -0.23 11.16
N GLU A 97 -0.33 -0.07 10.71
CA GLU A 97 -1.51 -0.04 11.59
C GLU A 97 -1.65 -1.32 12.43
N SER A 98 -1.24 -2.48 11.90
CA SER A 98 -1.29 -3.73 12.66
C SER A 98 -0.16 -3.90 13.69
N GLN A 99 0.86 -3.03 13.67
CA GLN A 99 2.02 -3.06 14.57
C GLN A 99 2.73 -4.43 14.66
N SER A 100 2.58 -5.25 13.62
CA SER A 100 3.02 -6.65 13.62
C SER A 100 4.38 -6.86 12.97
N TYR A 101 5.00 -5.80 12.45
CA TYR A 101 6.22 -5.85 11.67
C TYR A 101 7.17 -4.72 12.03
N ASN A 102 8.45 -5.05 12.26
CA ASN A 102 9.50 -4.08 12.64
C ASN A 102 10.62 -3.97 11.59
N GLY A 103 10.42 -4.54 10.40
CA GLY A 103 11.41 -4.49 9.33
C GLY A 103 11.26 -3.29 8.42
N LEU A 104 11.96 -3.35 7.28
CA LEU A 104 11.85 -2.37 6.21
C LEU A 104 10.87 -2.85 5.12
N TYR A 105 10.42 -1.94 4.28
CA TYR A 105 9.55 -2.27 3.15
C TYR A 105 10.23 -2.00 1.81
N PHE A 106 9.65 -2.55 0.74
CA PHE A 106 9.94 -2.16 -0.64
C PHE A 106 8.68 -2.31 -1.50
N VAL A 107 8.29 -1.23 -2.18
CA VAL A 107 7.11 -1.17 -3.05
C VAL A 107 7.44 -1.66 -4.45
N LEU A 108 6.83 -2.79 -4.81
CA LEU A 108 6.93 -3.43 -6.12
C LEU A 108 5.56 -3.43 -6.82
N ASP A 109 5.13 -2.26 -7.26
CA ASP A 109 3.91 -2.08 -8.09
C ASP A 109 4.01 -2.74 -9.48
N GLU A 110 5.19 -2.72 -10.08
CA GLU A 110 5.47 -3.25 -11.41
C GLU A 110 6.83 -3.96 -11.42
N LEU A 111 6.87 -5.11 -12.09
CA LEU A 111 8.09 -5.88 -12.26
C LEU A 111 8.86 -5.35 -13.47
N ASN A 112 9.84 -4.47 -13.24
CA ASN A 112 10.72 -3.95 -14.28
C ASN A 112 12.21 -4.01 -13.86
N GLU A 113 13.12 -3.86 -14.82
CA GLU A 113 14.56 -3.99 -14.56
C GLU A 113 15.08 -2.94 -13.57
N GLU A 114 14.58 -1.71 -13.64
CA GLU A 114 14.98 -0.62 -12.75
C GLU A 114 14.67 -0.94 -11.29
N LYS A 115 13.44 -1.38 -10.99
CA LYS A 115 13.04 -1.78 -9.64
C LYS A 115 13.79 -2.99 -9.15
N LEU A 116 14.06 -3.96 -10.01
CA LEU A 116 14.83 -5.15 -9.64
C LEU A 116 16.28 -4.81 -9.32
N GLU A 117 16.89 -3.90 -10.07
CA GLU A 117 18.25 -3.43 -9.78
C GLU A 117 18.29 -2.63 -8.47
N LYS A 118 17.30 -1.76 -8.26
CA LYS A 118 17.15 -1.03 -6.99
C LYS A 118 16.96 -1.96 -5.80
N LEU A 119 16.12 -2.98 -5.94
CA LEU A 119 15.93 -4.01 -4.93
C LEU A 119 17.26 -4.73 -4.63
N LYS A 120 17.98 -5.16 -5.67
CA LYS A 120 19.31 -5.79 -5.53
C LYS A 120 20.29 -4.92 -4.75
N GLN A 121 20.34 -3.62 -5.07
CA GLN A 121 21.20 -2.67 -4.38
C GLN A 121 20.86 -2.57 -2.89
N ILE A 122 19.56 -2.53 -2.55
CA ILE A 122 19.10 -2.49 -1.15
C ILE A 122 19.44 -3.79 -0.42
N LEU A 123 19.17 -4.95 -1.04
CA LEU A 123 19.47 -6.27 -0.48
C LEU A 123 20.95 -6.38 -0.09
N LEU A 124 21.85 -5.95 -0.99
CA LEU A 124 23.29 -5.96 -0.76
C LEU A 124 23.75 -4.90 0.24
N LYS A 125 23.27 -3.65 0.11
CA LYS A 125 23.69 -2.53 0.96
C LYS A 125 23.33 -2.75 2.43
N LEU A 126 22.16 -3.31 2.69
CA LEU A 126 21.64 -3.52 4.05
C LEU A 126 21.93 -4.91 4.61
N ASN A 127 22.59 -5.79 3.83
CA ASN A 127 22.81 -7.20 4.18
C ASN A 127 21.52 -7.88 4.62
N ILE A 128 20.47 -7.78 3.80
CA ILE A 128 19.18 -8.42 4.07
C ILE A 128 19.39 -9.93 4.16
N SER A 129 18.82 -10.56 5.18
CA SER A 129 18.81 -12.00 5.41
C SER A 129 17.47 -12.65 5.08
N GLU A 130 16.37 -11.88 5.12
CA GLU A 130 15.03 -12.36 4.82
C GLU A 130 14.26 -11.39 3.91
N LEU A 131 13.64 -11.95 2.86
CA LEU A 131 12.72 -11.26 1.98
C LEU A 131 11.30 -11.82 2.13
N ILE A 132 10.41 -11.01 2.68
CA ILE A 132 9.01 -11.37 2.96
C ILE A 132 8.12 -10.82 1.85
N PHE A 133 7.26 -11.64 1.27
CA PHE A 133 6.27 -11.21 0.29
C PHE A 133 4.89 -11.00 0.94
N ALA A 134 4.44 -9.74 0.95
CA ALA A 134 3.10 -9.32 1.35
C ALA A 134 2.32 -8.81 0.14
N LEU A 135 2.12 -9.70 -0.84
CA LEU A 135 1.39 -9.42 -2.08
C LEU A 135 -0.04 -9.97 -2.00
N THR A 136 -0.97 -9.33 -2.72
CA THR A 136 -2.33 -9.83 -2.85
C THR A 136 -2.28 -11.14 -3.61
N HIS A 137 -2.82 -12.21 -3.00
CA HIS A 137 -2.69 -13.52 -3.59
C HIS A 137 -3.42 -13.61 -4.95
N SER A 138 -2.66 -13.92 -5.99
CA SER A 138 -3.14 -14.20 -7.33
C SER A 138 -2.14 -15.14 -8.05
N ILE A 139 -2.54 -15.70 -9.19
CA ILE A 139 -1.62 -16.48 -10.04
C ILE A 139 -0.43 -15.61 -10.47
N ASN A 140 -0.68 -14.32 -10.73
CA ASN A 140 0.36 -13.36 -11.11
C ASN A 140 1.33 -13.09 -9.96
N SER A 141 0.84 -12.92 -8.73
CA SER A 141 1.70 -12.70 -7.57
C SER A 141 2.61 -13.90 -7.30
N ASP A 142 2.10 -15.13 -7.42
CA ASP A 142 2.90 -16.34 -7.22
C ASP A 142 4.01 -16.46 -8.28
N ALA A 143 3.72 -16.09 -9.53
CA ALA A 143 4.74 -16.04 -10.59
C ALA A 143 5.80 -14.95 -10.31
N THR A 144 5.39 -13.78 -9.83
CA THR A 144 6.30 -12.70 -9.43
C THR A 144 7.22 -13.13 -8.28
N ILE A 145 6.66 -13.77 -7.25
CA ILE A 145 7.43 -14.31 -6.12
C ILE A 145 8.48 -15.29 -6.64
N PHE A 146 8.07 -16.29 -7.41
CA PHE A 146 8.98 -17.30 -7.96
C PHE A 146 10.10 -16.69 -8.82
N PHE A 147 9.77 -15.70 -9.64
CA PHE A 147 10.75 -14.99 -10.46
C PHE A 147 11.79 -14.24 -9.60
N ILE A 148 11.36 -13.56 -8.54
CA ILE A 148 12.25 -12.83 -7.63
C ILE A 148 13.14 -13.81 -6.85
N GLU A 149 12.56 -14.92 -6.36
CA GLU A 149 13.30 -16.00 -5.71
C GLU A 149 14.41 -16.55 -6.62
N ASP A 150 14.09 -16.92 -7.86
CA ASP A 150 15.08 -17.45 -8.81
C ASP A 150 16.15 -16.42 -9.16
N LYS A 151 15.77 -15.14 -9.32
CA LYS A 151 16.70 -14.05 -9.64
C LYS A 151 17.70 -13.75 -8.53
N PHE A 152 17.31 -13.94 -7.26
CA PHE A 152 18.14 -13.60 -6.09
C PHE A 152 18.60 -14.80 -5.26
N LYS A 153 18.42 -16.03 -5.75
CA LYS A 153 18.80 -17.27 -5.06
C LYS A 153 20.27 -17.33 -4.60
N ASP A 154 21.18 -16.70 -5.34
CA ASP A 154 22.62 -16.70 -5.04
C ASP A 154 23.00 -15.75 -3.88
N LEU A 155 22.05 -14.93 -3.40
CA LEU A 155 22.29 -13.96 -2.31
C LEU A 155 22.10 -14.56 -0.90
N ASN A 156 21.90 -15.89 -0.79
CA ASN A 156 21.68 -16.59 0.49
C ASN A 156 20.56 -15.96 1.35
N LEU A 157 19.45 -15.61 0.70
CA LEU A 157 18.26 -15.03 1.32
C LEU A 157 17.30 -16.12 1.78
N THR A 158 16.66 -15.90 2.92
CA THR A 158 15.45 -16.63 3.28
C THR A 158 14.27 -15.94 2.61
N PHE A 159 13.49 -16.67 1.81
CA PHE A 159 12.26 -16.16 1.21
C PHE A 159 11.07 -16.66 2.01
N SER A 160 10.17 -15.76 2.35
CA SER A 160 8.93 -16.07 3.07
C SER A 160 7.78 -15.28 2.48
N LYS A 161 6.53 -15.73 2.71
CA LYS A 161 5.33 -15.01 2.28
C LYS A 161 4.34 -14.97 3.43
N ILE A 162 3.53 -13.91 3.48
CA ILE A 162 2.48 -13.79 4.50
C ILE A 162 1.55 -15.01 4.48
N ALA A 163 1.15 -15.45 5.67
CA ALA A 163 0.33 -16.63 5.83
C ALA A 163 -1.02 -16.47 5.12
N GLN A 164 -1.50 -17.55 4.51
CA GLN A 164 -2.84 -17.63 3.93
C GLN A 164 -3.70 -18.48 4.84
N GLY A 165 -4.82 -17.92 5.29
CA GLY A 165 -5.65 -18.59 6.28
C GLY A 165 -7.04 -17.99 6.38
N ILE A 166 -7.76 -18.45 7.39
CA ILE A 166 -9.14 -18.04 7.66
C ILE A 166 -9.11 -16.83 8.60
N PRO A 167 -9.78 -15.71 8.27
CA PRO A 167 -9.86 -14.57 9.16
C PRO A 167 -10.48 -14.96 10.51
N SER A 168 -9.94 -14.38 11.57
CA SER A 168 -10.48 -14.61 12.92
C SER A 168 -11.91 -14.07 13.03
N GLY A 169 -12.79 -14.84 13.67
CA GLY A 169 -14.19 -14.45 13.88
C GLY A 169 -15.13 -14.71 12.71
N VAL A 170 -14.66 -15.36 11.63
CA VAL A 170 -15.50 -15.77 10.49
C VAL A 170 -15.85 -17.25 10.63
N ASN A 171 -17.14 -17.58 10.57
CA ASN A 171 -17.60 -18.98 10.51
C ASN A 171 -17.12 -19.66 9.22
N LEU A 172 -16.73 -20.94 9.30
CA LEU A 172 -16.25 -21.71 8.14
C LEU A 172 -17.24 -21.73 6.95
N GLU A 173 -18.54 -21.67 7.22
CA GLU A 173 -19.60 -21.61 6.19
C GLU A 173 -19.53 -20.34 5.32
N ASN A 174 -18.91 -19.28 5.84
CA ASN A 174 -18.77 -17.98 5.19
C ASN A 174 -17.37 -17.78 4.56
N VAL A 175 -16.55 -18.83 4.53
CA VAL A 175 -15.20 -18.81 3.94
C VAL A 175 -15.26 -19.41 2.55
N ASP A 176 -14.59 -18.78 1.58
CA ASP A 176 -14.53 -19.32 0.22
C ASP A 176 -13.70 -20.63 0.16
N LEU A 177 -14.05 -21.50 -0.80
CA LEU A 177 -13.44 -22.83 -0.92
C LEU A 177 -11.93 -22.78 -1.16
N ILE A 178 -11.41 -21.72 -1.79
CA ILE A 178 -9.98 -21.59 -2.10
C ILE A 178 -9.20 -21.31 -0.81
N SER A 179 -9.67 -20.36 -0.01
CA SER A 179 -9.10 -20.03 1.30
C SER A 179 -9.16 -21.21 2.26
N LEU A 180 -10.29 -21.94 2.29
CA LEU A 180 -10.43 -23.13 3.12
C LEU A 180 -9.45 -24.26 2.72
N ASN A 181 -9.34 -24.54 1.41
CA ASN A 181 -8.41 -25.55 0.90
C ASN A 181 -6.96 -25.23 1.29
N LYS A 182 -6.56 -23.96 1.17
CA LYS A 182 -5.23 -23.49 1.56
C LYS A 182 -4.99 -23.58 3.05
N ALA A 183 -5.93 -23.12 3.88
CA ALA A 183 -5.81 -23.22 5.32
C ALA A 183 -5.62 -24.68 5.77
N MET A 184 -6.31 -25.62 5.13
CA MET A 184 -6.11 -27.06 5.36
C MET A 184 -4.73 -27.56 4.93
N ASN A 185 -4.22 -27.12 3.79
CA ASN A 185 -2.90 -27.51 3.28
C ASN A 185 -1.75 -26.96 4.14
N PHE A 186 -1.89 -25.74 4.64
CA PHE A 186 -0.89 -25.03 5.45
C PHE A 186 -1.15 -25.12 6.97
N ARG A 187 -1.93 -26.11 7.42
CA ARG A 187 -2.22 -26.32 8.85
C ARG A 187 -0.92 -26.49 9.66
N THR A 188 -0.86 -25.86 10.81
CA THR A 188 0.28 -25.94 11.73
C THR A 188 0.13 -27.12 12.70
N LYS A 189 1.25 -27.65 13.19
CA LYS A 189 1.25 -28.57 14.33
C LYS A 189 1.16 -27.76 15.63
N ILE A 190 0.46 -28.32 16.62
CA ILE A 190 0.36 -27.78 17.98
C ILE A 190 1.32 -28.55 18.87
#